data_AF-A0AB35IJ85-F1
#
_entry.id   AF-A0AB35IJ85-F1
#
_cell.length_a   1.000
_cell.length_b   1.000
_cell.length_c   1.000
_cell.angle_alpha   90.00
_cell.angle_beta   90.00
_cell.angle_gamma   90.00
#
_symmetry.space_group_name_H-M   'P 1'
#
loop_
_entity.id
_entity.type
_entity.pdbx_description
1 polymer ?
#
loop_
_entity_poly.entity_id
_entity_poly.type
_entity_poly.pdbx_seq_one_letter_code
_entity_poly.pdbx_strand_id
1 'polypeptide(L)'
;MYCRKCGAILKDSAKFCDSCGSEVIKVKQRSYAQKYNDNKIKQKMSKKDIERMEKHRDEKNPYIGAALFASVLALILAIVPWNYFGDGIGTSLPMRIVIVVFALLGDYHVTKAKQVNNLIYSKYGFRIKANIVSLANCLSIFVTVIGLFALFTL
;
A
#
# COMPACT_ATOMS: atom_id res chain seq x y z
N MET A 1 -10.48 37.76 17.41
CA MET A 1 -11.31 36.53 17.19
C MET A 1 -11.64 35.89 18.55
N TYR A 2 -12.60 34.96 18.67
CA TYR A 2 -12.93 34.30 19.95
C TYR A 2 -12.49 32.83 19.96
N CYS A 3 -12.11 32.32 21.12
CA CYS A 3 -11.77 30.92 21.30
C CYS A 3 -13.00 30.03 21.13
N ARG A 4 -12.93 29.04 20.24
CA ARG A 4 -14.04 28.10 19.98
C ARG A 4 -14.34 27.15 21.14
N LYS A 5 -13.41 27.00 22.09
CA LYS A 5 -13.56 26.11 23.24
C LYS A 5 -14.08 26.82 24.50
N CYS A 6 -13.62 28.04 24.77
CA CYS A 6 -13.95 28.75 26.02
C CYS A 6 -14.53 30.16 25.83
N GLY A 7 -14.62 30.67 24.60
CA GLY A 7 -15.18 31.99 24.31
C GLY A 7 -14.27 33.19 24.63
N ALA A 8 -13.06 32.98 25.18
CA ALA A 8 -12.13 34.08 25.47
C ALA A 8 -11.71 34.85 24.21
N ILE A 9 -11.47 36.15 24.35
CA ILE A 9 -10.93 37.01 23.29
C ILE A 9 -9.50 36.59 22.98
N LEU A 10 -9.23 36.31 21.71
CA LEU A 10 -7.92 35.93 21.20
C LEU A 10 -7.30 37.10 20.42
N LYS A 11 -6.00 37.34 20.65
CA LYS A 11 -5.17 38.24 19.84
C LYS A 11 -5.00 37.67 18.42
N ASP A 12 -4.87 38.54 17.41
CA ASP A 12 -4.92 38.13 16.00
C ASP A 12 -3.77 37.20 15.56
N SER A 13 -2.67 37.17 16.31
CA SER A 13 -1.51 36.31 16.11
C SER A 13 -1.39 35.13 17.10
N ALA A 14 -2.35 34.97 18.02
CA ALA A 14 -2.28 33.92 19.05
C ALA A 14 -2.41 32.51 18.42
N LYS A 15 -1.41 31.65 18.68
CA LYS A 15 -1.42 30.23 18.26
C LYS A 15 -2.20 29.34 19.24
N PHE A 16 -2.26 29.75 20.50
CA PHE A 16 -2.99 29.06 21.57
C PHE A 16 -3.87 30.07 22.32
N CYS A 17 -4.94 29.58 22.93
CA CYS A 17 -5.80 30.39 23.78
C CYS A 17 -5.16 30.58 25.15
N ASP A 18 -4.92 31.82 25.53
CA ASP A 18 -4.31 32.17 26.83
C ASP A 18 -5.18 31.74 28.04
N SER A 19 -6.49 31.56 27.85
CA SER A 19 -7.41 31.17 28.94
C SER A 19 -7.62 29.65 29.09
N CYS A 20 -7.54 28.86 28.02
CA CYS A 20 -7.84 27.43 28.10
C CYS A 20 -6.79 26.51 27.44
N GLY A 21 -5.70 27.07 26.93
CA GLY A 21 -4.60 26.35 26.30
C GLY A 21 -4.91 25.71 24.94
N SER A 22 -6.15 25.85 24.41
CA SER A 22 -6.51 25.21 23.14
C SER A 22 -5.85 25.89 21.94
N GLU A 23 -5.40 25.09 20.98
CA GLU A 23 -4.84 25.60 19.72
C GLU A 23 -5.87 26.40 18.91
N VAL A 24 -5.46 27.57 18.44
CA VAL A 24 -6.29 28.47 17.63
C VAL A 24 -6.11 28.10 16.16
N ILE A 25 -6.96 27.18 15.69
CA ILE A 25 -6.95 26.76 14.29
C ILE A 25 -7.59 27.89 13.45
N LYS A 26 -6.78 28.58 12.64
CA LYS A 26 -7.27 29.53 11.62
C LYS A 26 -7.84 28.75 10.43
N VAL A 27 -9.13 28.42 10.48
CA VAL A 27 -9.80 27.77 9.34
C VAL A 27 -10.09 28.85 8.30
N LYS A 28 -9.45 28.79 7.13
CA LYS A 28 -9.86 29.61 5.98
C LYS A 28 -11.34 29.32 5.70
N GLN A 29 -12.19 30.34 5.84
CA GLN A 29 -13.60 30.27 5.49
C GLN A 29 -13.69 30.05 3.97
N ARG A 30 -13.91 28.79 3.55
CA ARG A 30 -14.24 28.49 2.16
C ARG A 30 -15.73 28.77 1.97
N SER A 31 -16.06 29.47 0.89
CA SER A 31 -17.47 29.68 0.50
C SER A 31 -18.17 28.33 0.30
N TYR A 32 -19.46 28.26 0.61
CA TYR A 32 -20.29 27.09 0.31
C TYR A 32 -20.23 26.71 -1.18
N ALA A 33 -20.21 27.73 -2.06
CA ALA A 33 -20.05 27.54 -3.51
C ALA A 33 -18.70 26.89 -3.85
N GLN A 34 -17.63 27.26 -3.13
CA GLN A 34 -16.31 26.66 -3.32
C GLN A 34 -16.30 25.18 -2.90
N LYS A 35 -16.89 24.85 -1.74
CA LYS A 35 -17.02 23.44 -1.29
C LYS A 35 -17.85 22.60 -2.26
N TYR A 36 -18.95 23.16 -2.79
CA TYR A 36 -19.79 22.50 -3.79
C TYR A 36 -19.03 22.23 -5.09
N ASN A 37 -18.30 23.23 -5.60
CA ASN A 37 -17.49 23.09 -6.81
C ASN A 37 -16.38 22.07 -6.65
N ASP A 38 -15.65 22.07 -5.52
CA ASP A 38 -14.61 21.09 -5.23
C ASP A 38 -15.15 19.65 -5.26
N ASN A 39 -16.31 19.42 -4.65
CA ASN A 39 -16.97 18.11 -4.64
C ASN A 39 -17.45 17.72 -6.05
N LYS A 40 -18.03 18.65 -6.81
CA LYS A 40 -18.46 18.41 -8.19
C LYS A 40 -17.28 18.07 -9.11
N ILE A 41 -16.14 18.74 -8.94
CA ILE A 41 -14.90 18.44 -9.69
C ILE A 41 -14.37 17.06 -9.30
N LYS A 42 -14.29 16.73 -8.00
CA LYS A 42 -13.88 15.40 -7.53
C LYS A 42 -14.76 14.29 -8.08
N GLN A 43 -16.08 14.48 -8.06
CA GLN A 43 -17.04 13.51 -8.62
C GLN A 43 -16.85 13.36 -10.14
N LYS A 44 -16.71 14.46 -10.88
CA LYS A 44 -16.44 14.43 -12.32
C LYS A 44 -15.13 13.71 -12.65
N MET A 45 -14.07 13.99 -11.88
CA MET A 45 -12.76 13.36 -12.05
C MET A 45 -12.85 11.84 -11.77
N SER A 46 -13.46 11.46 -10.65
CA SER A 46 -13.69 10.05 -10.31
C SER A 46 -14.53 9.32 -11.36
N LYS A 47 -15.58 9.94 -11.90
CA LYS A 47 -16.39 9.36 -12.97
C LYS A 47 -15.57 9.14 -14.24
N LYS A 48 -14.76 10.13 -14.63
CA LYS A 48 -13.86 10.04 -15.79
C LYS A 48 -12.81 8.96 -15.63
N ASP A 49 -12.28 8.78 -14.42
CA ASP A 49 -11.29 7.73 -14.13
C ASP A 49 -11.93 6.34 -14.18
N ILE A 50 -13.15 6.17 -13.66
CA ILE A 50 -13.93 4.93 -13.80
C ILE A 50 -14.17 4.61 -15.28
N GLU A 51 -14.58 5.59 -16.08
CA GLU A 51 -14.82 5.42 -17.53
C GLU A 51 -13.53 5.05 -18.29
N ARG A 52 -12.39 5.66 -17.94
CA ARG A 52 -11.07 5.28 -18.49
C ARG A 52 -10.69 3.85 -18.12
N MET A 53 -10.94 3.44 -16.88
CA MET A 53 -10.69 2.07 -16.43
C MET A 53 -11.60 1.07 -17.14
N GLU A 54 -12.84 1.43 -17.40
CA GLU A 54 -13.78 0.59 -18.15
C GLU A 54 -13.37 0.46 -19.62
N LYS A 55 -12.93 1.55 -20.26
CA LYS A 55 -12.40 1.54 -21.62
C LYS A 55 -11.14 0.67 -21.77
N HIS A 56 -10.33 0.59 -20.73
CA HIS A 56 -9.08 -0.18 -20.70
C HIS A 56 -9.17 -1.41 -19.77
N ARG A 57 -10.36 -2.00 -19.66
CA ARG A 57 -10.65 -3.15 -18.78
C ARG A 57 -9.75 -4.36 -19.04
N ASP A 58 -9.37 -4.57 -20.29
CA ASP A 58 -8.58 -5.74 -20.70
C ASP A 58 -7.08 -5.60 -20.39
N GLU A 59 -6.63 -4.37 -20.12
CA GLU A 59 -5.25 -4.11 -19.70
C GLU A 59 -5.03 -4.75 -18.33
N LYS A 60 -4.17 -5.76 -18.27
CA LYS A 60 -3.83 -6.48 -17.05
C LYS A 60 -2.33 -6.40 -16.84
N ASN A 61 -1.92 -6.27 -15.59
CA ASN A 61 -0.52 -6.34 -15.20
C ASN A 61 -0.19 -7.79 -14.81
N PRO A 62 0.47 -8.58 -15.67
CA PRO A 62 0.70 -10.01 -15.44
C PRO A 62 1.60 -10.27 -14.22
N TYR A 63 2.48 -9.32 -13.89
CA TYR A 63 3.39 -9.43 -12.75
C TYR A 63 2.67 -9.44 -11.40
N ILE A 64 1.44 -8.92 -11.31
CA ILE A 64 0.63 -8.97 -10.08
C ILE A 64 0.31 -10.43 -9.73
N GLY A 65 -0.08 -11.24 -10.72
CA GLY A 65 -0.38 -12.65 -10.51
C GLY A 65 0.88 -13.44 -10.13
N ALA A 66 1.98 -13.22 -10.86
CA ALA A 66 3.26 -13.86 -10.60
C ALA A 66 3.81 -13.53 -9.20
N ALA A 67 3.70 -12.27 -8.77
CA ALA A 67 4.13 -11.82 -7.44
C ALA A 67 3.36 -12.53 -6.32
N LEU A 68 2.03 -12.60 -6.43
CA LEU A 68 1.20 -13.29 -5.44
C LEU A 68 1.51 -14.78 -5.38
N PHE A 69 1.64 -15.43 -6.55
CA PHE A 69 1.95 -16.85 -6.62
C PHE A 69 3.29 -17.18 -5.95
N ALA A 70 4.37 -16.48 -6.32
CA ALA A 70 5.69 -16.72 -5.75
C ALA A 70 5.73 -16.46 -4.23
N SER A 71 5.11 -15.37 -3.78
CA SER A 71 5.08 -15.01 -2.35
C SER A 71 4.29 -16.02 -1.52
N VAL A 72 3.13 -16.48 -2.02
CA VAL A 72 2.30 -17.48 -1.34
C VAL A 72 2.99 -18.84 -1.32
N LEU A 73 3.62 -19.24 -2.42
CA LEU A 73 4.35 -20.51 -2.49
C LEU A 73 5.50 -20.54 -1.48
N ALA A 74 6.31 -19.47 -1.41
CA ALA A 74 7.38 -19.37 -0.41
C ALA A 74 6.84 -19.45 1.03
N LEU A 75 5.72 -18.79 1.32
CA LEU A 75 5.07 -18.83 2.63
C LEU A 75 4.57 -20.24 2.98
N ILE A 76 3.93 -20.93 2.02
CA ILE A 76 3.47 -22.31 2.21
C ILE A 76 4.67 -23.21 2.53
N LEU A 77 5.73 -23.16 1.71
CA LEU A 77 6.92 -23.97 1.92
C LEU A 77 7.59 -23.72 3.28
N ALA A 78 7.51 -22.49 3.80
CA ALA A 78 8.04 -22.14 5.12
C ALA A 78 7.19 -22.66 6.30
N ILE A 79 5.87 -22.82 6.12
CA ILE A 79 4.95 -23.25 7.18
C ILE A 79 4.69 -24.77 7.18
N VAL A 80 4.85 -25.43 6.03
CA VAL A 80 4.57 -26.86 5.88
C VAL A 80 5.35 -27.69 6.91
N PRO A 81 4.69 -28.61 7.64
CA PRO A 81 5.34 -29.47 8.62
C PRO A 81 6.10 -30.60 7.91
N TRP A 82 7.31 -30.29 7.46
CA TRP A 82 8.15 -31.21 6.68
C TRP A 82 8.46 -32.55 7.39
N ASN A 83 8.36 -32.59 8.72
CA ASN A 83 8.58 -33.79 9.51
C ASN A 83 7.61 -34.94 9.19
N TYR A 84 6.46 -34.65 8.57
CA TYR A 84 5.55 -35.71 8.10
C TYR A 84 6.07 -36.44 6.86
N PHE A 85 6.90 -35.77 6.05
CA PHE A 85 7.44 -36.32 4.79
C PHE A 85 8.82 -36.95 4.98
N GLY A 86 9.54 -36.60 6.04
CA GLY A 86 10.82 -37.19 6.41
C GLY A 86 11.60 -36.29 7.36
N ASP A 87 12.42 -36.93 8.19
CA ASP A 87 13.22 -36.23 9.19
C ASP A 87 14.25 -35.30 8.52
N GLY A 88 14.32 -34.05 8.98
CA GLY A 88 15.33 -33.09 8.58
C GLY A 88 15.17 -32.44 7.20
N ILE A 89 14.14 -32.79 6.41
CA ILE A 89 13.91 -32.20 5.06
C ILE A 89 13.72 -30.68 5.16
N GLY A 90 12.84 -30.23 6.06
CA GLY A 90 12.52 -28.81 6.23
C GLY A 90 13.67 -27.98 6.79
N THR A 91 14.53 -28.59 7.61
CA THR A 91 15.70 -27.93 8.20
C THR A 91 16.92 -27.98 7.30
N SER A 92 16.87 -28.74 6.20
CA SER A 92 17.99 -28.89 5.28
C SER A 92 18.35 -27.57 4.60
N LEU A 93 19.65 -27.34 4.40
CA LEU A 93 20.17 -26.14 3.74
C LEU A 93 19.59 -25.93 2.32
N PRO A 94 19.44 -26.96 1.46
CA PRO A 94 18.83 -26.80 0.14
C PRO A 94 17.38 -26.30 0.22
N MET A 95 16.59 -26.80 1.16
CA MET A 95 15.20 -26.39 1.34
C MET A 95 15.09 -24.92 1.76
N ARG A 96 15.96 -24.48 2.69
CA ARG A 96 16.05 -23.07 3.10
C ARG A 96 16.42 -22.16 1.92
N ILE A 97 17.37 -22.57 1.07
CA ILE A 97 17.73 -21.83 -0.15
C ILE A 97 16.52 -21.73 -1.09
N VAL A 98 15.78 -22.80 -1.31
CA VAL A 98 14.58 -22.80 -2.17
C VAL A 98 13.55 -21.78 -1.68
N ILE A 99 13.28 -21.72 -0.37
CA ILE A 99 12.35 -20.75 0.23
C ILE A 99 12.81 -19.31 -0.07
N VAL A 100 14.10 -19.01 0.14
CA VAL A 100 14.66 -17.68 -0.12
C VAL A 100 14.60 -17.32 -1.60
N VAL A 101 14.88 -18.25 -2.50
CA VAL A 101 14.79 -18.02 -3.96
C VAL A 101 13.36 -17.62 -4.35
N PHE A 102 12.34 -18.34 -3.86
CA PHE A 102 10.95 -17.97 -4.14
C PHE A 102 10.54 -16.64 -3.51
N ALA A 103 11.04 -16.32 -2.31
CA ALA A 103 10.82 -15.03 -1.68
C ALA A 103 11.36 -13.87 -2.54
N LEU A 104 12.61 -14.00 -3.01
CA LEU A 104 13.25 -13.01 -3.88
C LEU A 104 12.55 -12.91 -5.26
N LEU A 105 12.08 -14.02 -5.81
CA LEU A 105 11.25 -14.00 -7.03
C LEU A 105 9.95 -13.23 -6.80
N GLY A 106 9.33 -13.38 -5.63
CA GLY A 106 8.21 -12.56 -5.19
C GLY A 106 8.53 -11.06 -5.23
N ASP A 107 9.61 -10.65 -4.56
CA ASP A 107 10.09 -9.25 -4.53
C ASP A 107 10.39 -8.71 -5.94
N TYR A 108 11.01 -9.51 -6.79
CA TYR A 108 11.28 -9.15 -8.19
C TYR A 108 9.98 -8.85 -8.95
N HIS A 109 8.99 -9.75 -8.87
CA HIS A 109 7.72 -9.58 -9.55
C HIS A 109 6.89 -8.42 -8.98
N VAL A 110 6.94 -8.17 -7.66
CA VAL A 110 6.32 -6.98 -7.06
C VAL A 110 6.94 -5.70 -7.62
N THR A 111 8.27 -5.66 -7.74
CA THR A 111 8.98 -4.51 -8.28
C THR A 111 8.60 -4.26 -9.74
N LYS A 112 8.55 -5.32 -10.56
CA LYS A 112 8.07 -5.23 -11.95
C LYS A 112 6.61 -4.82 -12.04
N ALA A 113 5.74 -5.32 -11.16
CA ALA A 113 4.35 -4.91 -11.12
C ALA A 113 4.20 -3.41 -10.83
N LYS A 114 4.98 -2.86 -9.90
CA LYS A 114 5.02 -1.42 -9.62
C LYS A 114 5.49 -0.61 -10.82
N GLN A 115 6.57 -1.05 -11.49
CA GLN A 115 7.09 -0.39 -12.69
C GLN A 115 6.03 -0.32 -13.81
N VAL A 116 5.37 -1.46 -14.10
CA VAL A 116 4.30 -1.51 -15.10
C VAL A 116 3.12 -0.63 -14.71
N ASN A 117 2.71 -0.60 -13.44
CA ASN A 117 1.65 0.29 -12.98
C ASN A 117 2.00 1.78 -13.13
N ASN A 118 3.26 2.16 -12.92
CA ASN A 118 3.71 3.53 -13.15
C ASN A 118 3.69 3.89 -14.65
N LEU A 119 4.06 2.96 -15.53
CA LEU A 119 3.96 3.13 -16.98
C LEU A 119 2.49 3.33 -17.41
N ILE A 120 1.59 2.48 -16.95
CA ILE A 120 0.14 2.56 -17.24
C ILE A 120 -0.45 3.86 -16.71
N TYR A 121 -0.05 4.28 -15.52
CA TYR A 121 -0.45 5.58 -14.96
C TYR A 121 0.05 6.73 -15.83
N SER A 122 1.29 6.69 -16.33
CA SER A 122 1.81 7.71 -17.24
C SER A 122 1.08 7.73 -18.59
N LYS A 123 0.61 6.59 -19.09
CA LYS A 123 -0.05 6.48 -20.40
C LYS A 123 -1.55 6.80 -20.35
N TYR A 124 -2.24 6.39 -19.29
CA TYR A 124 -3.70 6.42 -19.20
C TYR A 124 -4.25 7.17 -17.98
N GLY A 125 -3.40 7.53 -17.01
CA GLY A 125 -3.79 8.30 -15.83
C GLY A 125 -4.42 7.49 -14.69
N PHE A 126 -4.45 6.15 -14.77
CA PHE A 126 -4.98 5.29 -13.71
C PHE A 126 -4.00 4.17 -13.32
N ARG A 127 -4.17 3.60 -12.12
CA ARG A 127 -3.37 2.47 -11.63
C ARG A 127 -4.22 1.20 -11.55
N ILE A 128 -3.72 0.09 -12.10
CA ILE A 128 -4.42 -1.19 -12.03
C ILE A 128 -4.21 -1.82 -10.66
N LYS A 129 -5.31 -2.16 -9.98
CA LYS A 129 -5.30 -2.96 -8.74
C LYS A 129 -4.28 -2.47 -7.68
N ALA A 130 -4.19 -1.15 -7.47
CA ALA A 130 -3.16 -0.56 -6.60
C ALA A 130 -3.10 -1.16 -5.19
N ASN A 131 -4.26 -1.46 -4.59
CA ASN A 131 -4.35 -2.10 -3.27
C ASN A 131 -3.72 -3.49 -3.26
N ILE A 132 -3.90 -4.28 -4.34
CA ILE A 132 -3.35 -5.63 -4.45
C ILE A 132 -1.83 -5.57 -4.63
N VAL A 133 -1.31 -4.60 -5.40
CA VAL A 133 0.15 -4.40 -5.53
C VAL A 133 0.78 -3.99 -4.20
N SER A 134 0.08 -3.14 -3.43
CA SER A 134 0.51 -2.75 -2.09
C SER A 134 0.52 -3.94 -1.13
N LEU A 135 -0.52 -4.77 -1.16
CA LEU A 135 -0.60 -6.01 -0.38
C LEU A 135 0.50 -6.98 -0.76
N ALA A 136 0.70 -7.24 -2.06
CA ALA A 136 1.74 -8.13 -2.56
C ALA A 136 3.13 -7.68 -2.11
N ASN A 137 3.40 -6.37 -2.08
CA ASN A 137 4.64 -5.84 -1.56
C ASN A 137 4.83 -6.04 -0.05
N CYS A 138 3.76 -5.90 0.73
CA CYS A 138 3.83 -6.17 2.16
C CYS A 138 4.11 -7.65 2.42
N LEU A 139 3.42 -8.53 1.68
CA LEU A 139 3.62 -9.98 1.76
C LEU A 139 5.02 -10.39 1.33
N SER A 140 5.54 -9.87 0.22
CA SER A 140 6.86 -10.26 -0.26
C SER A 140 7.95 -9.86 0.73
N ILE A 141 7.92 -8.63 1.26
CA ILE A 141 8.85 -8.18 2.30
C ILE A 141 8.78 -9.09 3.53
N PHE A 142 7.58 -9.42 3.99
CA PHE A 142 7.39 -10.29 5.15
C PHE A 142 8.00 -11.69 4.92
N VAL A 143 7.73 -12.29 3.77
CA VAL A 143 8.23 -13.61 3.40
C VAL A 143 9.75 -13.59 3.22
N THR A 144 10.32 -12.54 2.62
CA THR A 144 11.77 -12.38 2.47
C THR A 144 12.47 -12.25 3.82
N VAL A 145 11.90 -11.50 4.77
CA VAL A 145 12.44 -11.39 6.14
C VAL A 145 12.43 -12.75 6.85
N ILE A 146 11.33 -13.49 6.76
CA ILE A 146 11.22 -14.84 7.34
C ILE A 146 12.21 -15.80 6.69
N GLY A 147 12.30 -15.79 5.35
CA GLY A 147 13.22 -16.65 4.61
C GLY A 147 14.69 -16.39 4.96
N LEU A 148 15.08 -15.12 5.05
CA LEU A 148 16.41 -14.73 5.50
C LEU A 148 16.66 -15.17 6.94
N PHE A 149 15.73 -14.91 7.86
CA PHE A 149 15.85 -15.36 9.25
C PHE A 149 16.06 -16.87 9.34
N ALA A 150 15.23 -17.65 8.66
CA ALA A 150 15.32 -19.11 8.63
C ALA A 150 16.64 -19.62 8.00
N LEU A 151 17.24 -18.87 7.06
CA LEU A 151 18.54 -19.22 6.48
C LEU A 151 19.69 -19.04 7.49
N PHE A 152 19.62 -18.01 8.35
CA PHE A 152 20.72 -17.65 9.26
C PHE A 152 20.58 -18.21 10.69
N THR A 153 19.37 -18.58 11.13
CA THR A 153 19.19 -19.27 12.41
C THR A 153 19.48 -20.76 12.26
N LEU A 154 20.65 -21.19 12.75
CA LEU A 154 21.06 -22.59 12.88
C LEU A 154 20.21 -23.32 13.91
#